data_AF-A0AAN0JQS5-F1
#
_entry.id   AF-A0AAN0JQS5-F1
#
_cell.length_a   1.000
_cell.length_b   1.000
_cell.length_c   1.000
_cell.angle_alpha   90.00
_cell.angle_beta   90.00
_cell.angle_gamma   90.00
#
_symmetry.space_group_name_H-M   'P 1'
#
loop_
_entity.id
_entity.type
_entity.pdbx_description
1 polymer ?
#
loop_
_entity_poly.entity_id
_entity_poly.type
_entity_poly.pdbx_seq_one_letter_code
_entity_poly.pdbx_strand_id
1 'polypeptide(L)'
;MGQFQFPPNTVLVSAVYAVSLSKPLLKRLKLEIQHCIDLTGRPDLAQYLKFAIAPVSTPSLSYHFSIVEGGEFSSNSGYGSIDRKEYCLVCILGICISYTGVYNTIIADHTKYIIIRHYEGKRVEDLVTFTAAKYLNAFLEYIEKQHSHAEMGQSVLFSFLPSSDYIELKLDHTPQKYPFNGWTIQSHFGPCRLYRFDIDKFGNSNYPIPSSCLVSVYGSPDAVPTLHYSVPLVGVVEPVTLYIHRTLRTVSANPTTFSSSSNVVHDSTSVSSTGGA
;
A
#
# COMPACT_ATOMS: atom_id res chain seq x y z
N MET A 1 -21.10 5.32 5.41
CA MET A 1 -21.07 3.86 5.09
C MET A 1 -21.36 3.12 6.38
N GLY A 2 -22.24 2.11 6.36
CA GLY A 2 -22.56 1.33 7.57
C GLY A 2 -21.36 0.48 8.02
N GLN A 3 -21.25 0.25 9.33
CA GLN A 3 -20.17 -0.54 9.92
C GLN A 3 -20.31 -2.03 9.58
N PHE A 4 -19.24 -2.69 9.14
CA PHE A 4 -19.26 -4.15 8.94
C PHE A 4 -19.11 -4.88 10.28
N GLN A 5 -20.02 -5.82 10.55
CA GLN A 5 -19.97 -6.69 11.71
C GLN A 5 -19.87 -8.14 11.23
N PHE A 6 -18.77 -8.80 11.57
CA PHE A 6 -18.51 -10.20 11.22
C PHE A 6 -18.80 -11.13 12.40
N PRO A 7 -19.14 -12.40 12.14
CA PRO A 7 -19.30 -13.41 13.19
C PRO A 7 -18.05 -13.50 14.11
N PRO A 8 -18.23 -13.81 15.40
CA PRO A 8 -17.10 -13.95 16.32
C PRO A 8 -16.18 -15.09 15.88
N ASN A 9 -14.91 -15.04 16.33
CA ASN A 9 -13.88 -16.03 15.97
C ASN A 9 -13.65 -16.14 14.45
N THR A 10 -13.76 -15.02 13.75
CA THR A 10 -13.42 -14.94 12.33
C THR A 10 -12.48 -13.78 12.04
N VAL A 11 -11.74 -13.90 10.95
CA VAL A 11 -10.94 -12.81 10.38
C VAL A 11 -11.34 -12.62 8.92
N LEU A 12 -11.49 -11.37 8.50
CA LEU A 12 -11.75 -11.03 7.10
C LEU A 12 -10.49 -11.33 6.27
N VAL A 13 -10.60 -12.18 5.25
CA VAL A 13 -9.45 -12.58 4.40
C VAL A 13 -9.62 -12.19 2.93
N SER A 14 -10.70 -11.51 2.59
CA SER A 14 -10.97 -10.93 1.27
C SER A 14 -11.35 -9.45 1.40
N ALA A 15 -11.55 -8.76 0.28
CA ALA A 15 -12.34 -7.54 0.28
C ALA A 15 -13.85 -7.86 0.48
N VAL A 16 -14.64 -6.86 0.85
CA VAL A 16 -16.11 -6.95 0.88
C VAL A 16 -16.66 -6.43 -0.45
N TYR A 17 -17.45 -7.26 -1.14
CA TYR A 17 -18.03 -6.94 -2.44
C TYR A 17 -19.53 -6.72 -2.33
N ALA A 18 -20.02 -5.65 -2.93
CA ALA A 18 -21.45 -5.42 -3.10
C ALA A 18 -21.91 -6.05 -4.42
N VAL A 19 -22.78 -7.06 -4.34
CA VAL A 19 -23.30 -7.77 -5.51
C VAL A 19 -24.66 -7.19 -5.85
N SER A 20 -24.73 -6.31 -6.85
CA SER A 20 -25.97 -5.70 -7.35
C SER A 20 -26.48 -6.36 -8.63
N LEU A 21 -27.78 -6.67 -8.65
CA LEU A 21 -28.47 -7.24 -9.81
C LEU A 21 -29.55 -6.27 -10.24
N SER A 22 -29.42 -5.74 -11.46
CA SER A 22 -30.40 -4.81 -12.04
C SER A 22 -31.72 -5.50 -12.41
N LYS A 23 -31.71 -6.81 -12.61
CA LYS A 23 -32.87 -7.65 -12.92
C LYS A 23 -32.74 -9.02 -12.25
N PRO A 24 -33.86 -9.69 -11.91
CA PRO A 24 -33.83 -11.08 -11.44
C PRO A 24 -33.13 -11.99 -12.44
N LEU A 25 -32.22 -12.84 -11.97
CA LEU A 25 -31.49 -13.75 -12.83
C LEU A 25 -32.25 -15.07 -13.03
N LEU A 26 -32.30 -15.54 -14.29
CA LEU A 26 -32.84 -16.86 -14.64
C LEU A 26 -31.94 -18.01 -14.17
N LYS A 27 -30.62 -17.77 -14.05
CA LYS A 27 -29.61 -18.71 -13.56
C LYS A 27 -28.82 -18.09 -12.41
N ARG A 28 -28.19 -18.91 -11.57
CA ARG A 28 -27.32 -18.43 -10.49
C ARG A 28 -26.09 -17.72 -11.10
N LEU A 29 -25.67 -16.61 -10.50
CA LEU A 29 -24.40 -15.95 -10.81
C LEU A 29 -23.31 -16.61 -9.97
N LYS A 30 -22.31 -17.20 -10.61
CA LYS A 30 -21.11 -17.68 -9.93
C LYS A 30 -20.19 -16.49 -9.69
N LEU A 31 -19.94 -16.17 -8.43
CA LEU A 31 -18.99 -15.15 -8.01
C LEU A 31 -17.66 -15.82 -7.69
N GLU A 32 -16.56 -15.24 -8.14
CA GLU A 32 -15.21 -15.61 -7.74
C GLU A 32 -14.60 -14.49 -6.92
N ILE A 33 -14.15 -14.80 -5.71
CA ILE A 33 -13.68 -13.82 -4.72
C ILE A 33 -12.27 -14.21 -4.29
N GLN A 34 -11.35 -13.26 -4.37
CA GLN A 34 -9.98 -13.43 -3.94
C GLN A 34 -9.86 -13.44 -2.41
N HIS A 35 -9.00 -14.30 -1.87
CA HIS A 35 -8.56 -14.27 -0.47
C HIS A 35 -7.03 -14.22 -0.37
N CYS A 36 -6.54 -13.72 0.76
CA CYS A 36 -5.10 -13.57 1.03
C CYS A 36 -4.48 -14.75 1.80
N ILE A 37 -5.18 -15.88 1.95
CA ILE A 37 -4.62 -17.07 2.62
C ILE A 37 -3.81 -17.91 1.63
N ASP A 38 -2.56 -18.22 1.99
CA ASP A 38 -1.70 -19.12 1.26
C ASP A 38 -2.04 -20.57 1.58
N LEU A 39 -2.62 -21.26 0.59
CA LEU A 39 -2.98 -22.66 0.67
C LEU A 39 -1.88 -23.57 0.11
N THR A 40 -0.78 -23.01 -0.39
CA THR A 40 0.32 -23.78 -1.00
C THR A 40 0.93 -24.72 0.02
N GLY A 41 0.92 -26.02 -0.29
CA GLY A 41 1.41 -27.05 0.63
C GLY A 41 0.52 -27.32 1.85
N ARG A 42 -0.58 -26.57 2.02
CA ARG A 42 -1.55 -26.70 3.13
C ARG A 42 -3.00 -26.55 2.64
N PRO A 43 -3.44 -27.41 1.70
CA PRO A 43 -4.79 -27.34 1.13
C PRO A 43 -5.89 -27.64 2.15
N ASP A 44 -5.55 -28.31 3.27
CA ASP A 44 -6.43 -28.56 4.41
C ASP A 44 -6.99 -27.26 5.01
N LEU A 45 -6.28 -26.14 4.87
CA LEU A 45 -6.71 -24.85 5.42
C LEU A 45 -7.96 -24.29 4.72
N ALA A 46 -8.26 -24.73 3.50
CA ALA A 46 -9.46 -24.34 2.78
C ALA A 46 -10.74 -24.65 3.56
N GLN A 47 -10.74 -25.69 4.41
CA GLN A 47 -11.90 -26.06 5.25
C GLN A 47 -12.27 -25.00 6.28
N TYR A 48 -11.30 -24.14 6.64
CA TYR A 48 -11.49 -23.03 7.59
C TYR A 48 -11.90 -21.74 6.89
N LEU A 49 -11.96 -21.71 5.55
CA LEU A 49 -12.50 -20.58 4.81
C LEU A 49 -14.00 -20.74 4.66
N LYS A 50 -14.74 -19.65 4.84
CA LYS A 50 -16.20 -19.61 4.73
C LYS A 50 -16.62 -18.33 4.03
N PHE A 51 -17.65 -18.44 3.19
CA PHE A 51 -18.34 -17.26 2.70
C PHE A 51 -19.21 -16.66 3.81
N ALA A 52 -19.26 -15.34 3.87
CA ALA A 52 -20.19 -14.63 4.72
C ALA A 52 -20.94 -13.56 3.93
N ILE A 53 -22.23 -13.42 4.24
CA ILE A 53 -23.15 -12.58 3.50
C ILE A 53 -23.92 -11.67 4.46
N ALA A 54 -24.06 -10.41 4.08
CA ALA A 54 -25.01 -9.47 4.70
C ALA A 54 -26.08 -9.08 3.67
N PRO A 55 -27.38 -9.33 3.95
CA PRO A 55 -28.47 -8.81 3.13
C PRO A 55 -28.45 -7.28 3.12
N VAL A 56 -28.76 -6.68 1.99
CA VAL A 56 -28.87 -5.22 1.86
C VAL A 56 -30.34 -4.87 1.62
N SER A 57 -31.20 -5.29 2.56
CA SER A 57 -32.65 -5.10 2.48
C SER A 57 -33.11 -3.76 3.08
N THR A 58 -32.30 -3.08 3.90
CA THR A 58 -32.56 -1.73 4.41
C THR A 58 -31.26 -0.98 4.71
N PRO A 59 -31.22 0.37 4.58
CA PRO A 59 -30.11 1.19 5.03
C PRO A 59 -30.01 1.08 6.56
N SER A 60 -29.11 0.21 7.02
CA SER A 60 -28.81 0.02 8.44
C SER A 60 -27.52 0.75 8.80
N LEU A 61 -27.38 1.09 10.09
CA LEU A 61 -26.14 1.66 10.62
C LEU A 61 -24.97 0.66 10.53
N SER A 62 -25.27 -0.64 10.46
CA SER A 62 -24.28 -1.72 10.43
C SER A 62 -24.75 -2.96 9.65
N TYR A 63 -23.91 -3.44 8.75
CA TYR A 63 -24.12 -4.68 8.00
C TYR A 63 -23.68 -5.88 8.81
N HIS A 64 -24.63 -6.71 9.19
CA HIS A 64 -24.38 -7.94 9.94
C HIS A 64 -24.16 -9.09 8.96
N PHE A 65 -22.94 -9.59 8.93
CA PHE A 65 -22.58 -10.75 8.12
C PHE A 65 -22.91 -12.04 8.86
N SER A 66 -23.40 -13.02 8.12
CA SER A 66 -23.62 -14.39 8.59
C SER A 66 -22.86 -15.36 7.69
N ILE A 67 -22.27 -16.41 8.28
CA ILE A 67 -21.66 -17.49 7.49
C ILE A 67 -22.76 -18.20 6.72
N VAL A 68 -22.49 -18.49 5.45
CA VAL A 68 -23.39 -19.25 4.59
C VAL A 68 -22.75 -20.57 4.21
N GLU A 69 -23.58 -21.61 4.11
CA GLU A 69 -23.16 -22.91 3.63
C GLU A 69 -23.02 -22.92 2.10
N GLY A 70 -22.13 -23.78 1.61
CA GLY A 70 -21.76 -23.89 0.21
C GLY A 70 -20.62 -22.97 -0.20
N GLY A 71 -20.42 -22.88 -1.52
CA GLY A 71 -19.20 -22.32 -2.10
C GLY A 71 -18.05 -23.32 -2.06
N GLU A 72 -17.04 -23.03 -2.88
CA GLU A 72 -15.88 -23.90 -3.09
C GLU A 72 -14.61 -23.06 -3.02
N PHE A 73 -13.57 -23.57 -2.39
CA PHE A 73 -12.25 -22.95 -2.34
C PHE A 73 -11.26 -23.82 -3.10
N SER A 74 -10.52 -23.23 -4.03
CA SER A 74 -9.49 -23.99 -4.73
C SER A 74 -8.35 -24.28 -3.77
N SER A 75 -7.89 -25.54 -3.71
CA SER A 75 -6.80 -25.94 -2.82
C SER A 75 -5.43 -25.37 -3.18
N ASN A 76 -5.31 -24.71 -4.33
CA ASN A 76 -4.06 -24.19 -4.90
C ASN A 76 -4.21 -22.76 -5.45
N SER A 77 -5.28 -22.04 -5.12
CA SER A 77 -5.48 -20.68 -5.58
C SER A 77 -5.86 -19.76 -4.43
N GLY A 78 -5.66 -18.46 -4.63
CA GLY A 78 -6.13 -17.42 -3.72
C GLY A 78 -7.60 -17.06 -3.97
N TYR A 79 -8.46 -17.98 -4.42
CA TYR A 79 -9.84 -17.68 -4.79
C TYR A 79 -10.83 -18.73 -4.27
N GLY A 80 -11.99 -18.24 -3.81
CA GLY A 80 -13.18 -19.04 -3.59
C GLY A 80 -14.28 -18.68 -4.58
N SER A 81 -15.21 -19.59 -4.83
CA SER A 81 -16.39 -19.34 -5.65
C SER A 81 -17.70 -19.66 -4.94
N ILE A 82 -18.75 -18.85 -5.17
CA ILE A 82 -20.09 -19.05 -4.61
C ILE A 82 -21.18 -18.60 -5.57
N ASP A 83 -22.26 -19.36 -5.64
CA ASP A 83 -23.44 -19.00 -6.44
C ASP A 83 -24.38 -18.04 -5.69
N ARG A 84 -24.78 -16.95 -6.34
CA ARG A 84 -25.74 -15.96 -5.81
C ARG A 84 -26.88 -15.63 -6.78
N LYS A 85 -28.02 -15.24 -6.22
CA LYS A 85 -29.22 -14.78 -6.96
C LYS A 85 -29.80 -13.45 -6.46
N GLU A 86 -29.32 -12.96 -5.32
CA GLU A 86 -29.93 -11.85 -4.59
C GLU A 86 -28.90 -10.77 -4.28
N TYR A 87 -29.39 -9.54 -4.10
CA TYR A 87 -28.60 -8.41 -3.68
C TYR A 87 -28.00 -8.65 -2.30
N CYS A 88 -26.67 -8.56 -2.19
CA CYS A 88 -26.00 -8.75 -0.91
C CYS A 88 -24.59 -8.15 -0.88
N LEU A 89 -24.06 -7.95 0.32
CA LEU A 89 -22.62 -7.87 0.52
C LEU A 89 -22.07 -9.28 0.74
N VAL A 90 -20.92 -9.59 0.16
CA VAL A 90 -20.27 -10.90 0.26
C VAL A 90 -18.78 -10.74 0.52
N CYS A 91 -18.22 -11.63 1.33
CA CYS A 91 -16.80 -11.74 1.61
C CYS A 91 -16.42 -13.18 1.98
N ILE A 92 -15.12 -13.42 2.12
CA ILE A 92 -14.55 -14.65 2.66
C ILE A 92 -13.97 -14.35 4.05
N LEU A 93 -14.35 -15.18 5.01
CA LEU A 93 -13.84 -15.17 6.36
C LEU A 93 -13.00 -16.43 6.59
N GLY A 94 -11.92 -16.30 7.34
CA GLY A 94 -11.21 -17.44 7.92
C GLY A 94 -11.68 -17.68 9.35
N ILE A 95 -11.97 -18.95 9.69
CA ILE A 95 -12.34 -19.36 11.04
C ILE A 95 -11.07 -19.40 11.90
N CYS A 96 -11.15 -18.71 13.03
CA CYS A 96 -10.11 -18.67 14.05
C CYS A 96 -10.40 -19.76 15.09
N ILE A 97 -9.63 -20.85 15.09
CA ILE A 97 -9.69 -21.85 16.16
C ILE A 97 -8.67 -21.48 17.22
N SER A 98 -9.12 -21.32 18.47
CA SER A 98 -8.24 -21.18 19.62
C SER A 98 -8.01 -22.55 20.24
N TYR A 99 -6.75 -22.97 20.34
CA TYR A 99 -6.42 -24.24 21.01
C TYR A 99 -5.97 -24.02 22.46
N THR A 100 -5.47 -22.84 22.86
CA THR A 100 -4.78 -22.69 24.16
C THR A 100 -4.73 -21.26 24.75
N GLY A 101 -5.61 -20.33 24.37
CA GLY A 101 -5.66 -18.99 24.99
C GLY A 101 -4.56 -18.01 24.52
N VAL A 102 -3.76 -18.39 23.53
CA VAL A 102 -2.94 -17.47 22.73
C VAL A 102 -3.67 -17.24 21.40
N TYR A 103 -3.98 -15.99 21.07
CA TYR A 103 -4.73 -15.60 19.85
C TYR A 103 -3.90 -15.71 18.55
N ASN A 104 -3.15 -16.79 18.38
CA ASN A 104 -2.49 -17.11 17.10
C ASN A 104 -3.27 -18.19 16.39
N THR A 105 -4.01 -17.78 15.36
CA THR A 105 -4.91 -18.64 14.61
C THR A 105 -4.18 -19.13 13.37
N ILE A 106 -4.36 -20.41 13.01
CA ILE A 106 -3.69 -21.03 11.85
C ILE A 106 -3.87 -20.19 10.57
N ILE A 107 -5.05 -19.58 10.40
CA ILE A 107 -5.35 -18.64 9.31
C ILE A 107 -4.46 -17.41 9.33
N ALA A 108 -4.22 -16.81 10.51
CA ALA A 108 -3.34 -15.66 10.64
C ALA A 108 -1.93 -16.04 10.20
N ASP A 109 -1.40 -17.18 10.60
CA ASP A 109 -0.03 -17.61 10.24
C ASP A 109 0.15 -17.83 8.72
N HIS A 110 -0.95 -18.12 8.00
CA HIS A 110 -0.93 -18.36 6.55
C HIS A 110 -1.47 -17.18 5.74
N THR A 111 -1.74 -16.04 6.39
CA THR A 111 -2.12 -14.81 5.70
C THR A 111 -0.90 -14.22 4.99
N LYS A 112 -1.06 -13.91 3.70
CA LYS A 112 -0.08 -13.17 2.90
C LYS A 112 -0.38 -11.68 2.94
N TYR A 113 0.67 -10.94 3.19
CA TYR A 113 0.68 -9.49 3.20
C TYR A 113 1.58 -8.99 2.08
N ILE A 114 1.40 -7.73 1.72
CA ILE A 114 2.24 -7.03 0.76
C ILE A 114 2.63 -5.69 1.38
N ILE A 115 3.89 -5.32 1.19
CA ILE A 115 4.39 -3.97 1.44
C ILE A 115 4.84 -3.37 0.11
N ILE A 116 4.36 -2.16 -0.16
CA ILE A 116 4.68 -1.42 -1.39
C ILE A 116 5.37 -0.12 -1.00
N ARG A 117 6.52 0.13 -1.61
CA ARG A 117 7.17 1.43 -1.57
C ARG A 117 6.67 2.26 -2.76
N HIS A 118 6.27 3.49 -2.51
CA HIS A 118 6.01 4.48 -3.55
C HIS A 118 6.59 5.83 -3.15
N TYR A 119 6.79 6.70 -4.14
CA TYR A 119 7.42 7.99 -3.93
C TYR A 119 6.58 9.13 -4.45
N GLU A 120 6.52 10.18 -3.64
CA GLU A 120 5.89 11.44 -4.00
C GLU A 120 6.97 12.53 -3.98
N GLY A 121 7.27 13.06 -5.17
CA GLY A 121 8.25 14.13 -5.32
C GLY A 121 7.70 15.43 -4.74
N LYS A 122 8.28 15.91 -3.64
CA LYS A 122 8.11 17.30 -3.20
C LYS A 122 9.32 18.12 -3.64
N ARG A 123 9.16 19.42 -3.86
CA ARG A 123 10.19 20.28 -4.51
C ARG A 123 11.60 20.18 -3.89
N VAL A 124 11.71 19.94 -2.58
CA VAL A 124 13.00 19.94 -1.85
C VAL A 124 13.36 18.56 -1.28
N GLU A 125 12.38 17.67 -1.08
CA GLU A 125 12.59 16.33 -0.51
C GLU A 125 11.87 15.27 -1.36
N ASP A 126 12.39 14.04 -1.34
CA ASP A 126 11.64 12.88 -1.80
C ASP A 126 10.91 12.27 -0.61
N LEU A 127 9.59 12.25 -0.67
CA LEU A 127 8.78 11.55 0.32
C LEU A 127 8.66 10.10 -0.12
N VAL A 128 9.19 9.19 0.71
CA VAL A 128 9.06 7.75 0.53
C VAL A 128 7.98 7.24 1.45
N THR A 129 7.00 6.56 0.90
CA THR A 129 5.93 5.93 1.68
C THR A 129 6.01 4.43 1.53
N PHE A 130 6.03 3.74 2.66
CA PHE A 130 5.92 2.29 2.73
C PHE A 130 4.54 1.93 3.25
N THR A 131 3.72 1.32 2.41
CA THR A 131 2.33 0.99 2.74
C THR A 131 2.15 -0.52 2.75
N ALA A 132 1.54 -1.04 3.82
CA ALA A 132 1.29 -2.47 3.99
C ALA A 132 -0.20 -2.79 4.13
N ALA A 133 -0.61 -3.89 3.52
CA ALA A 133 -1.97 -4.43 3.59
C ALA A 133 -1.95 -5.95 3.38
N LYS A 134 -3.11 -6.60 3.56
CA LYS A 134 -3.33 -7.96 3.05
C LYS A 134 -3.14 -8.00 1.53
N TYR A 135 -2.54 -9.07 1.03
CA TYR A 135 -2.30 -9.22 -0.41
C TYR A 135 -3.61 -9.54 -1.14
N LEU A 136 -4.28 -8.47 -1.60
CA LEU A 136 -5.55 -8.49 -2.32
C LEU A 136 -5.50 -7.47 -3.46
N ASN A 137 -6.12 -7.77 -4.59
CA ASN A 137 -6.19 -6.88 -5.76
C ASN A 137 -6.83 -5.53 -5.41
N ALA A 138 -7.79 -5.52 -4.49
CA ALA A 138 -8.42 -4.29 -3.99
C ALA A 138 -7.40 -3.29 -3.38
N PHE A 139 -6.30 -3.79 -2.78
CA PHE A 139 -5.23 -2.93 -2.30
C PHE A 139 -4.38 -2.37 -3.45
N LEU A 140 -4.08 -3.18 -4.46
CA LEU A 140 -3.35 -2.73 -5.66
C LEU A 140 -4.14 -1.63 -6.39
N GLU A 141 -5.43 -1.86 -6.62
CA GLU A 141 -6.36 -0.89 -7.21
C GLU A 141 -6.45 0.41 -6.39
N TYR A 142 -6.45 0.31 -5.05
CA TYR A 142 -6.43 1.48 -4.17
C TYR A 142 -5.17 2.32 -4.41
N ILE A 143 -3.99 1.69 -4.44
CA ILE A 143 -2.73 2.41 -4.63
C ILE A 143 -2.67 3.04 -6.02
N GLU A 144 -3.03 2.30 -7.08
CA GLU A 144 -3.07 2.82 -8.45
C GLU A 144 -4.01 4.04 -8.58
N LYS A 145 -5.15 4.02 -7.87
CA LYS A 145 -6.12 5.10 -7.90
C LYS A 145 -5.68 6.33 -7.09
N GLN A 146 -5.20 6.13 -5.87
CA GLN A 146 -4.90 7.24 -4.94
C GLN A 146 -3.51 7.85 -5.17
N HIS A 147 -2.58 7.06 -5.68
CA HIS A 147 -1.19 7.46 -5.93
C HIS A 147 -0.85 7.33 -7.43
N SER A 148 -1.79 7.69 -8.30
CA SER A 148 -1.66 7.57 -9.76
C SER A 148 -0.49 8.34 -10.38
N HIS A 149 0.02 9.35 -9.68
CA HIS A 149 1.18 10.15 -10.07
C HIS A 149 2.45 9.80 -9.30
N ALA A 150 2.39 8.87 -8.34
CA ALA A 150 3.55 8.45 -7.57
C ALA A 150 4.45 7.53 -8.40
N GLU A 151 5.76 7.63 -8.18
CA GLU A 151 6.71 6.65 -8.71
C GLU A 151 6.58 5.38 -7.85
N MET A 152 6.04 4.32 -8.46
CA MET A 152 5.91 3.02 -7.80
C MET A 152 7.27 2.32 -7.73
N GLY A 153 7.65 1.92 -6.52
CA GLY A 153 8.88 1.23 -6.22
C GLY A 153 8.71 -0.28 -6.11
N GLN A 154 9.60 -0.90 -5.34
CA GLN A 154 9.59 -2.31 -5.01
C GLN A 154 8.31 -2.66 -4.23
N SER A 155 7.73 -3.80 -4.58
CA SER A 155 6.73 -4.48 -3.78
C SER A 155 7.31 -5.80 -3.29
N VAL A 156 6.99 -6.19 -2.05
CA VAL A 156 7.37 -7.50 -1.52
C VAL A 156 6.21 -8.13 -0.77
N LEU A 157 6.01 -9.42 -1.02
CA LEU A 157 5.11 -10.27 -0.24
C LEU A 157 5.80 -10.74 1.03
N PHE A 158 5.05 -10.83 2.12
CA PHE A 158 5.57 -11.35 3.38
C PHE A 158 4.48 -12.03 4.20
N SER A 159 4.90 -12.79 5.20
CA SER A 159 4.07 -13.33 6.27
C SER A 159 4.63 -12.85 7.60
N PHE A 160 3.77 -12.53 8.56
CA PHE A 160 4.21 -12.18 9.91
C PHE A 160 4.84 -13.39 10.61
N LEU A 161 5.90 -13.15 11.38
CA LEU A 161 6.29 -14.13 12.39
C LEU A 161 5.11 -14.37 13.34
N PRO A 162 4.79 -15.62 13.70
CA PRO A 162 3.65 -15.90 14.59
C PRO A 162 3.71 -15.16 15.93
N SER A 163 4.90 -14.87 16.44
CA SER A 163 5.11 -14.13 17.68
C SER A 163 5.10 -12.60 17.53
N SER A 164 4.94 -12.07 16.32
CA SER A 164 5.03 -10.64 16.03
C SER A 164 3.67 -10.05 15.70
N ASP A 165 3.35 -8.93 16.35
CA ASP A 165 2.15 -8.14 16.13
C ASP A 165 2.41 -6.91 15.25
N TYR A 166 3.66 -6.68 14.84
CA TYR A 166 4.04 -5.63 13.90
C TYR A 166 5.17 -6.07 12.97
N ILE A 167 5.32 -5.33 11.88
CA ILE A 167 6.57 -5.26 11.13
C ILE A 167 7.26 -3.93 11.43
N GLU A 168 8.59 -3.94 11.50
CA GLU A 168 9.39 -2.73 11.73
C GLU A 168 10.34 -2.51 10.56
N LEU A 169 10.26 -1.33 9.96
CA LEU A 169 11.24 -0.89 8.96
C LEU A 169 12.47 -0.36 9.70
N LYS A 170 13.56 -1.12 9.63
CA LYS A 170 14.82 -0.73 10.27
C LYS A 170 15.51 0.36 9.47
N LEU A 171 15.37 1.58 9.98
CA LEU A 171 16.04 2.78 9.51
C LEU A 171 17.21 3.17 10.43
N ASP A 172 17.68 2.24 11.25
CA ASP A 172 18.92 2.44 11.98
C ASP A 172 20.08 2.50 10.98
N HIS A 173 21.00 3.44 11.13
CA HIS A 173 22.15 3.60 10.25
C HIS A 173 23.21 2.49 10.46
N THR A 174 22.75 1.27 10.74
CA THR A 174 23.54 0.04 10.85
C THR A 174 24.25 -0.24 9.51
N PRO A 175 25.37 -1.00 9.51
CA PRO A 175 26.31 -0.98 8.39
C PRO A 175 25.64 -1.21 7.05
N GLN A 176 25.62 -0.17 6.22
CA GLN A 176 25.09 -0.21 4.85
C GLN A 176 26.17 -0.73 3.91
N LYS A 177 25.77 -1.54 2.92
CA LYS A 177 26.69 -2.02 1.88
C LYS A 177 27.22 -0.87 1.01
N TYR A 178 26.41 0.15 0.79
CA TYR A 178 26.71 1.29 -0.08
C TYR A 178 26.80 2.58 0.75
N PRO A 179 27.64 3.55 0.34
CA PRO A 179 27.75 4.82 1.03
C PRO A 179 26.45 5.61 0.93
N PHE A 180 26.14 6.37 1.98
CA PHE A 180 25.00 7.29 2.05
C PHE A 180 25.40 8.67 2.59
N ASN A 181 26.69 9.00 2.54
CA ASN A 181 27.23 10.27 3.02
C ASN A 181 26.50 11.45 2.35
N GLY A 182 26.15 12.46 3.15
CA GLY A 182 25.36 13.62 2.76
C GLY A 182 23.86 13.36 2.53
N TRP A 183 23.39 12.12 2.60
CA TRP A 183 21.96 11.81 2.61
C TRP A 183 21.43 11.79 4.03
N THR A 184 20.27 12.40 4.24
CA THR A 184 19.46 12.20 5.44
C THR A 184 18.22 11.39 5.10
N ILE A 185 17.98 10.37 5.91
CA ILE A 185 16.83 9.47 5.82
C ILE A 185 16.10 9.58 7.15
N GLN A 186 14.97 10.28 7.16
CA GLN A 186 14.26 10.61 8.39
C GLN A 186 12.85 10.03 8.36
N SER A 187 12.58 9.09 9.25
CA SER A 187 11.20 8.64 9.48
C SER A 187 10.39 9.74 10.17
N HIS A 188 9.12 9.86 9.78
CA HIS A 188 8.20 10.81 10.42
C HIS A 188 7.68 10.30 11.77
N PHE A 189 7.85 9.01 12.06
CA PHE A 189 7.44 8.37 13.30
C PHE A 189 8.49 7.36 13.77
N GLY A 190 8.86 7.42 15.05
CA GLY A 190 9.86 6.53 15.64
C GLY A 190 9.28 5.73 16.81
N PRO A 191 9.38 4.38 16.83
CA PRO A 191 9.92 3.50 15.77
C PRO A 191 8.96 3.38 14.56
N CYS A 192 9.50 3.16 13.35
CA CYS A 192 8.71 2.97 12.13
C CYS A 192 8.14 1.55 12.06
N ARG A 193 7.02 1.37 12.77
CA ARG A 193 6.29 0.10 12.90
C ARG A 193 4.93 0.18 12.23
N LEU A 194 4.56 -0.90 11.53
CA LEU A 194 3.21 -1.11 11.04
C LEU A 194 2.61 -2.31 11.79
N TYR A 195 1.62 -2.05 12.64
CA TYR A 195 0.98 -3.08 13.44
C TYR A 195 0.02 -3.91 12.57
N ARG A 196 0.08 -5.23 12.76
CA ARG A 196 -0.78 -6.23 12.11
C ARG A 196 -2.25 -5.89 12.28
N PHE A 197 -2.63 -5.47 13.49
CA PHE A 197 -4.00 -5.05 13.80
C PHE A 197 -4.51 -3.90 12.89
N ASP A 198 -3.65 -2.92 12.58
CA ASP A 198 -4.03 -1.81 11.70
C ASP A 198 -3.99 -2.21 10.22
N ILE A 199 -3.02 -3.02 9.83
CA ILE A 199 -2.92 -3.60 8.48
C ILE A 199 -4.16 -4.44 8.15
N ASP A 200 -4.63 -5.25 9.11
CA ASP A 200 -5.76 -6.16 8.93
C ASP A 200 -7.11 -5.45 8.80
N LYS A 201 -7.20 -4.18 9.24
CA LYS A 201 -8.42 -3.36 9.20
C LYS A 201 -8.67 -2.64 7.87
N PHE A 202 -7.66 -2.55 7.01
CA PHE A 202 -7.82 -1.91 5.71
C PHE A 202 -8.98 -2.54 4.92
N GLY A 203 -9.87 -1.70 4.38
CA GLY A 203 -11.08 -2.14 3.68
C GLY A 203 -12.33 -2.23 4.58
N ASN A 204 -12.20 -1.99 5.88
CA ASN A 204 -13.37 -1.73 6.73
C ASN A 204 -13.90 -0.30 6.47
N SER A 205 -15.21 -0.12 6.56
CA SER A 205 -15.92 1.16 6.45
C SER A 205 -15.29 2.36 7.18
N ASN A 206 -14.69 2.14 8.36
CA ASN A 206 -14.04 3.17 9.18
C ASN A 206 -12.52 3.25 8.99
N TYR A 207 -11.93 2.38 8.17
CA TYR A 207 -10.49 2.28 7.94
C TYR A 207 -10.19 2.25 6.43
N PRO A 208 -10.43 3.36 5.71
CA PRO A 208 -10.24 3.43 4.26
C PRO A 208 -8.77 3.65 3.86
N ILE A 209 -7.89 3.96 4.80
CA ILE A 209 -6.48 4.28 4.55
C ILE A 209 -5.62 3.11 5.03
N PRO A 210 -4.75 2.55 4.16
CA PRO A 210 -3.85 1.47 4.54
C PRO A 210 -2.74 1.96 5.48
N SER A 211 -2.26 1.07 6.35
CA SER A 211 -1.18 1.39 7.29
C SER A 211 0.09 1.74 6.54
N SER A 212 0.70 2.88 6.88
CA SER A 212 1.84 3.42 6.13
C SER A 212 2.89 4.07 7.04
N CYS A 213 4.16 3.94 6.64
CA CYS A 213 5.30 4.63 7.23
C CYS A 213 5.82 5.66 6.23
N LEU A 214 5.93 6.92 6.66
CA LEU A 214 6.46 8.02 5.85
C LEU A 214 7.93 8.27 6.23
N VAL A 215 8.77 8.42 5.21
CA VAL A 215 10.22 8.67 5.35
C VAL A 215 10.61 9.80 4.40
N SER A 216 11.12 10.90 4.95
CA SER A 216 11.76 11.96 4.17
C SER A 216 13.17 11.57 3.79
N VAL A 217 13.51 11.78 2.53
CA VAL A 217 14.86 11.56 2.00
C VAL A 217 15.33 12.85 1.34
N TYR A 218 16.45 13.37 1.82
CA TYR A 218 17.08 14.57 1.24
C TYR A 218 18.60 14.40 1.17
N GLY A 219 19.18 14.85 0.05
CA GLY A 219 20.62 14.89 -0.15
C GLY A 219 21.13 16.31 -0.01
N SER A 220 22.20 16.51 0.78
CA SER A 220 22.96 17.75 0.81
C SER A 220 23.74 17.96 -0.51
N PRO A 221 24.25 19.17 -0.79
CA PRO A 221 25.03 19.42 -2.01
C PRO A 221 26.29 18.56 -2.17
N ASP A 222 26.85 18.08 -1.07
CA ASP A 222 28.02 17.20 -1.00
C ASP A 222 27.67 15.71 -0.90
N ALA A 223 26.38 15.36 -1.00
CA ALA A 223 25.94 13.97 -0.95
C ALA A 223 26.51 13.14 -2.10
N VAL A 224 26.74 11.85 -1.84
CA VAL A 224 27.08 10.91 -2.91
C VAL A 224 25.99 10.91 -4.00
N PRO A 225 26.32 10.77 -5.30
CA PRO A 225 25.36 11.01 -6.39
C PRO A 225 24.11 10.14 -6.33
N THR A 226 24.21 8.96 -5.73
CA THR A 226 23.15 7.97 -5.67
C THR A 226 23.06 7.38 -4.27
N LEU A 227 21.84 7.39 -3.72
CA LEU A 227 21.46 6.65 -2.54
C LEU A 227 20.99 5.25 -2.93
N HIS A 228 21.53 4.24 -2.26
CA HIS A 228 21.00 2.87 -2.27
C HIS A 228 20.97 2.33 -0.85
N TYR A 229 19.94 2.72 -0.11
CA TYR A 229 19.81 2.49 1.32
C TYR A 229 18.96 1.24 1.59
N SER A 230 19.51 0.29 2.32
CA SER A 230 18.82 -0.94 2.72
C SER A 230 17.96 -0.70 3.96
N VAL A 231 16.73 -1.20 3.92
CA VAL A 231 15.72 -1.13 4.97
C VAL A 231 15.25 -2.55 5.28
N PRO A 232 15.95 -3.27 6.18
CA PRO A 232 15.54 -4.60 6.62
C PRO A 232 14.17 -4.56 7.30
N LEU A 233 13.36 -5.58 7.05
CA LEU A 233 12.06 -5.74 7.70
C LEU A 233 12.17 -6.74 8.86
N VAL A 234 11.84 -6.29 10.06
CA VAL A 234 11.72 -7.16 11.26
C VAL A 234 10.26 -7.56 11.45
N GLY A 235 10.04 -8.74 12.05
CA GLY A 235 8.68 -9.24 12.33
C GLY A 235 8.10 -10.14 11.24
N VAL A 236 8.92 -10.57 10.26
CA VAL A 236 8.51 -11.41 9.12
C VAL A 236 9.20 -12.77 9.12
N VAL A 237 8.50 -13.80 8.62
CA VAL A 237 8.97 -15.20 8.61
C VAL A 237 10.25 -15.35 7.80
N GLU A 238 10.23 -14.84 6.58
CA GLU A 238 11.39 -14.85 5.68
C GLU A 238 12.01 -13.45 5.68
N PRO A 239 13.30 -13.31 6.05
CA PRO A 239 13.96 -12.02 6.05
C PRO A 239 13.89 -11.34 4.67
N VAL A 240 13.38 -10.11 4.65
CA VAL A 240 13.30 -9.29 3.45
C VAL A 240 13.92 -7.93 3.72
N THR A 241 14.55 -7.37 2.69
CA THR A 241 15.09 -6.02 2.69
C THR A 241 14.46 -5.21 1.57
N LEU A 242 13.88 -4.07 1.93
CA LEU A 242 13.44 -3.04 0.99
C LEU A 242 14.58 -2.06 0.74
N TYR A 243 14.60 -1.43 -0.43
CA TYR A 243 15.65 -0.46 -0.76
C TYR A 243 15.07 0.92 -1.05
N ILE A 244 15.63 1.97 -0.45
CA ILE A 244 15.40 3.35 -0.90
C ILE A 244 16.48 3.65 -1.93
N HIS A 245 16.05 3.99 -3.14
CA HIS A 245 16.93 4.35 -4.23
C HIS A 245 16.61 5.75 -4.72
N ARG A 246 17.59 6.66 -4.64
CA ARG A 246 17.44 8.05 -5.06
C ARG A 246 18.70 8.59 -5.72
N THR A 247 18.51 9.51 -6.65
CA THR A 247 19.61 10.23 -7.30
C THR A 247 19.56 11.67 -6.84
N LEU A 248 20.72 12.26 -6.55
CA LEU A 248 20.80 13.66 -6.14
C LEU A 248 20.22 14.54 -7.25
N ARG A 249 19.27 15.41 -6.91
CA ARG A 249 18.66 16.30 -7.88
C ARG A 249 19.69 17.33 -8.31
N THR A 250 19.99 17.39 -9.60
CA THR A 250 20.78 18.49 -10.15
C THR A 250 19.87 19.72 -10.23
N VAL A 251 20.28 20.82 -9.60
CA VAL A 251 19.67 22.11 -9.88
C VAL A 251 20.03 22.43 -11.33
N SER A 252 19.07 22.28 -12.25
CA SER A 252 19.26 22.75 -13.62
C SER A 252 19.45 24.26 -13.56
N ALA A 253 20.69 24.73 -13.69
CA ALA A 253 20.98 26.11 -13.98
C ALA A 253 20.41 26.42 -15.37
N ASN A 254 19.23 27.04 -15.43
CA ASN A 254 18.84 27.76 -16.65
C ASN A 254 19.86 28.90 -16.84
N PRO A 255 20.61 28.96 -17.96
CA PRO A 255 21.37 30.14 -18.28
C PRO A 255 20.39 31.16 -18.89
N THR A 256 19.61 31.86 -18.07
CA THR A 256 19.05 33.14 -18.50
C THR A 256 20.18 34.18 -18.43
N THR A 257 21.05 34.16 -19.43
CA THR A 257 21.78 35.35 -19.84
C THR A 257 20.75 36.37 -20.30
N PHE A 258 20.32 37.24 -19.38
CA PHE A 258 19.77 38.53 -19.76
C PHE A 258 20.94 39.33 -20.36
N SER A 259 21.13 39.24 -21.68
CA SER A 259 21.88 40.26 -22.40
C SER A 259 21.09 41.56 -22.26
N SER A 260 21.58 42.47 -21.43
CA SER A 260 21.08 43.82 -21.33
C SER A 260 21.36 44.56 -22.65
N SER A 261 20.40 44.56 -23.58
CA SER A 261 20.34 45.53 -24.67
C SER A 261 19.57 46.76 -24.18
N SER A 262 20.30 47.69 -23.59
CA SER A 262 19.83 49.02 -23.25
C SER A 262 19.57 49.83 -24.53
N ASN A 263 18.32 49.86 -25.00
CA ASN A 263 17.88 50.84 -25.97
C ASN A 263 17.32 52.06 -25.23
N VAL A 264 18.21 53.00 -24.88
CA VAL A 264 17.80 54.37 -24.55
C VAL A 264 17.66 55.12 -25.87
N VAL A 265 16.41 55.37 -26.24
CA VAL A 265 16.07 56.33 -27.30
C VAL A 265 16.18 57.71 -26.70
N HIS A 266 17.12 58.52 -27.19
CA HIS A 266 17.00 59.97 -27.08
C HIS A 266 17.30 60.61 -28.44
N ASP A 267 16.37 61.49 -28.77
CA ASP A 267 16.13 62.12 -30.05
C ASP A 267 17.02 63.36 -30.26
N SER A 268 17.41 63.57 -31.52
CA SER A 268 17.78 64.82 -32.19
C SER A 268 18.85 65.75 -31.58
N THR A 269 19.91 66.07 -32.36
CA THR A 269 19.98 67.25 -33.25
C THR A 269 21.41 67.42 -33.81
N SER A 270 21.48 67.83 -35.09
CA SER A 270 22.63 68.11 -35.95
C SER A 270 23.68 69.13 -35.45
N VAL A 271 24.97 68.94 -35.80
CA VAL A 271 25.80 69.94 -36.53
C VAL A 271 27.13 69.39 -37.11
N SER A 272 27.31 69.68 -38.40
CA SER A 272 28.50 70.02 -39.22
C SER A 272 29.97 69.84 -38.74
N SER A 273 30.74 69.13 -39.58
CA SER A 273 32.00 69.50 -40.28
C SER A 273 33.36 69.70 -39.57
N THR A 274 34.39 69.34 -40.35
CA THR A 274 35.87 69.47 -40.26
C THR A 274 36.57 68.43 -39.39
N GLY A 275 37.64 67.73 -39.79
CA GLY A 275 38.52 67.86 -40.95
C GLY A 275 39.97 67.82 -40.47
N GLY A 276 40.67 66.69 -40.66
CA GLY A 276 42.13 66.60 -40.81
C GLY A 276 43.02 66.77 -39.58
N ALA A 277 43.91 65.77 -39.42
CA ALA A 277 45.13 65.68 -38.61
C ALA A 277 44.98 65.58 -37.08
#